data_AF-A0A533V904-F1
#
_entry.id   AF-A0A533V904-F1
#
_cell.length_a   1.000
_cell.length_b   1.000
_cell.length_c   1.000
_cell.angle_alpha   90.00
_cell.angle_beta   90.00
_cell.angle_gamma   90.00
#
_symmetry.space_group_name_H-M   'P 1'
#
loop_
_entity.id
_entity.type
_entity.pdbx_description
1 polymer ?
#
loop_
_entity_poly.entity_id
_entity_poly.type
_entity_poly.pdbx_seq_one_letter_code
_entity_poly.pdbx_strand_id
1 'polypeptide(L)'
;MENIRKPLEFVDSLDESRKHVALFYDDPECARFVEFRFLKNGLVKGERGVYATEEDSGSIVLKMLHYGVPLEYFETKKLRVYQIHSYHDNHEELTNRCKRDAEMLLSGLLPPFRIAGRIVPDISTAAGMLLELEFERKTH
;
A
#
# COMPACT_ATOMS: atom_id res chain seq x y z
N MET A 1 -22.06 -9.02 0.77
CA MET A 1 -21.16 -8.53 1.83
C MET A 1 -20.67 -9.63 2.80
N GLU A 2 -21.26 -10.82 2.83
CA GLU A 2 -20.88 -11.89 3.78
C GLU A 2 -19.43 -12.43 3.60
N ASN A 3 -18.83 -12.21 2.42
CA ASN A 3 -17.53 -12.78 2.05
C ASN A 3 -16.30 -11.98 2.54
N ILE A 4 -16.45 -10.72 2.98
CA ILE A 4 -15.29 -9.89 3.41
C ILE A 4 -15.00 -9.98 4.91
N ARG A 5 -15.94 -10.51 5.69
CA ARG A 5 -15.84 -10.54 7.15
C ARG A 5 -14.60 -11.29 7.65
N LYS A 6 -14.34 -12.49 7.12
CA LYS A 6 -13.18 -13.31 7.51
C LYS A 6 -11.84 -12.64 7.17
N PRO A 7 -11.65 -12.08 5.96
CA PRO A 7 -10.47 -11.25 5.67
C PRO A 7 -10.25 -10.10 6.68
N LEU A 8 -11.31 -9.38 7.05
CA LEU A 8 -11.20 -8.28 8.02
C LEU A 8 -10.86 -8.79 9.43
N GLU A 9 -11.48 -9.87 9.89
CA GLU A 9 -11.15 -10.52 11.17
C GLU A 9 -9.68 -10.99 11.20
N PHE A 10 -9.17 -11.52 10.08
CA PHE A 10 -7.75 -11.87 9.95
C PHE A 10 -6.86 -10.64 10.07
N VAL A 11 -7.16 -9.55 9.35
CA VAL A 11 -6.39 -8.29 9.42
C VAL A 11 -6.40 -7.70 10.83
N ASP A 12 -7.54 -7.77 11.52
CA ASP A 12 -7.68 -7.30 12.90
C ASP A 12 -6.84 -8.12 13.89
N SER A 13 -6.54 -9.38 13.58
CA SER A 13 -5.73 -10.25 14.43
C SER A 13 -4.20 -10.03 14.30
N LEU A 14 -3.74 -9.18 13.38
CA LEU A 14 -2.30 -8.98 13.06
C LEU A 14 -1.53 -8.13 14.09
N ASP A 15 -1.92 -8.17 15.36
CA ASP A 15 -1.66 -7.08 16.30
C ASP A 15 -0.20 -6.86 16.75
N GLU A 16 0.70 -7.83 16.61
CA GLU A 16 2.03 -7.77 17.26
C GLU A 16 3.23 -8.16 16.39
N SER A 17 3.01 -8.73 15.20
CA SER A 17 4.09 -9.25 14.36
C SER A 17 4.26 -8.44 13.08
N ARG A 18 5.49 -8.01 12.77
CA ARG A 18 5.92 -7.52 11.45
C ARG A 18 5.74 -8.65 10.42
N LYS A 19 4.52 -8.86 9.95
CA LYS A 19 4.17 -9.91 8.97
C LYS A 19 3.88 -9.27 7.63
N HIS A 20 4.42 -9.90 6.58
CA HIS A 20 4.01 -9.66 5.20
C HIS A 20 2.68 -10.35 4.96
N VAL A 21 1.75 -9.61 4.38
CA VAL A 21 0.45 -10.14 3.99
C VAL A 21 0.36 -10.06 2.48
N ALA A 22 0.37 -11.22 1.84
CA ALA A 22 0.00 -11.32 0.43
C ALA A 22 -1.52 -11.42 0.33
N LEU A 23 -2.14 -10.48 -0.41
CA LEU A 23 -3.57 -10.47 -0.66
C LEU A 23 -3.86 -10.87 -2.11
N PHE A 24 -4.56 -11.99 -2.28
CA PHE A 24 -5.08 -12.44 -3.57
C PHE A 24 -6.56 -12.10 -3.62
N TYR A 25 -6.99 -11.46 -4.72
CA TYR A 25 -8.35 -11.00 -4.88
C TYR A 25 -8.77 -10.98 -6.35
N ASP A 26 -10.06 -11.24 -6.58
CA ASP A 26 -10.70 -11.09 -7.90
C ASP A 26 -11.52 -9.79 -7.99
N ASP A 27 -11.94 -9.25 -6.84
CA ASP A 27 -12.69 -8.00 -6.72
C ASP A 27 -11.81 -6.90 -6.09
N PRO A 28 -11.40 -5.89 -6.88
CA PRO A 28 -10.60 -4.77 -6.39
C PRO A 28 -11.26 -3.94 -5.29
N GLU A 29 -12.60 -3.84 -5.26
CA GLU A 29 -13.29 -3.13 -4.18
C GLU A 29 -13.13 -3.88 -2.86
N CYS A 30 -13.28 -5.21 -2.88
CA CYS A 30 -13.02 -6.05 -1.71
C CYS A 30 -11.56 -5.93 -1.24
N ALA A 31 -10.61 -5.89 -2.17
CA ALA A 31 -9.19 -5.70 -1.83
C ALA A 31 -8.95 -4.39 -1.09
N ARG A 32 -9.52 -3.29 -1.59
CA ARG A 32 -9.41 -1.96 -0.97
C ARG A 32 -9.91 -1.94 0.47
N PHE A 33 -11.03 -2.59 0.77
CA PHE A 33 -11.54 -2.67 2.15
C PHE A 33 -10.54 -3.33 3.10
N VAL A 34 -9.89 -4.41 2.66
CA VAL A 34 -8.87 -5.14 3.44
C VAL A 34 -7.62 -4.26 3.64
N GLU A 35 -7.13 -3.64 2.57
CA GLU A 35 -5.96 -2.74 2.60
C GLU A 35 -6.21 -1.52 3.51
N PHE A 36 -7.37 -0.88 3.40
CA PHE A 36 -7.72 0.28 4.21
C PHE A 36 -7.90 -0.12 5.68
N ARG A 37 -8.46 -1.30 5.96
CA ARG A 37 -8.52 -1.83 7.33
C ARG A 37 -7.12 -2.03 7.90
N PHE A 38 -6.22 -2.64 7.13
CA PHE A 38 -4.85 -2.89 7.53
C PHE A 38 -4.10 -1.61 7.89
N LEU A 39 -4.24 -0.56 7.08
CA LEU A 39 -3.66 0.75 7.37
C LEU A 39 -4.31 1.41 8.60
N LYS A 40 -5.65 1.41 8.67
CA LYS A 40 -6.39 2.00 9.79
C LYS A 40 -6.01 1.38 11.14
N ASN A 41 -5.81 0.07 11.18
CA ASN A 41 -5.38 -0.63 12.40
C ASN A 41 -4.01 -0.13 12.90
N GLY A 42 -3.07 0.19 11.99
CA GLY A 42 -1.80 0.80 12.36
C GLY A 42 -1.96 2.25 12.82
N LEU A 43 -2.76 3.04 12.10
CA LEU A 43 -2.98 4.46 12.41
C LEU A 43 -3.62 4.67 13.79
N VAL A 44 -4.56 3.80 14.20
CA VAL A 44 -5.17 3.82 15.54
C VAL A 44 -4.13 3.57 16.65
N LYS A 45 -3.08 2.79 16.35
CA LYS A 45 -1.95 2.53 17.25
C LYS A 45 -0.86 3.60 17.21
N GLY A 46 -1.04 4.64 16.39
CA GLY A 46 -0.06 5.71 16.21
C GLY A 46 1.05 5.40 15.20
N GLU A 47 0.96 4.29 14.45
CA GLU A 47 1.87 3.99 13.34
C GLU A 47 1.64 4.93 12.15
N ARG A 48 2.64 5.03 11.26
CA ARG A 48 2.47 5.72 9.97
C ARG A 48 1.98 4.76 8.89
N GLY A 49 1.28 5.27 7.89
CA GLY A 49 0.75 4.50 6.76
C GLY A 49 1.18 5.07 5.41
N VAL A 50 1.42 4.18 4.45
CA VAL A 50 1.59 4.50 3.04
C VAL A 50 0.65 3.63 2.21
N TYR A 51 -0.06 4.24 1.27
CA TYR A 51 -0.84 3.53 0.28
C TYR A 51 -0.31 3.84 -1.11
N ALA A 52 0.18 2.83 -1.81
CA ALA A 52 0.66 2.92 -3.17
C ALA A 52 -0.47 2.54 -4.15
N THR A 53 -0.67 3.34 -5.20
CA THR A 53 -1.74 3.10 -6.17
C THR A 53 -1.39 3.62 -7.55
N GLU A 54 -1.93 3.02 -8.61
CA GLU A 54 -1.92 3.61 -9.96
C GLU A 54 -3.08 4.59 -10.19
N GLU A 55 -4.11 4.54 -9.32
CA GLU A 55 -5.27 5.42 -9.40
C GLU A 55 -4.91 6.85 -8.97
N ASP A 56 -5.78 7.80 -9.35
CA ASP A 56 -5.68 9.18 -8.86
C ASP A 56 -5.66 9.22 -7.32
N SER A 57 -4.62 9.82 -6.77
CA SER A 57 -4.42 9.87 -5.31
C SER A 57 -5.57 10.58 -4.58
N GLY A 58 -6.16 11.63 -5.18
CA GLY A 58 -7.31 12.34 -4.60
C GLY A 58 -8.55 11.47 -4.52
N SER A 59 -8.83 10.71 -5.58
CA SER A 59 -9.90 9.70 -5.62
C SER A 59 -9.73 8.65 -4.52
N ILE A 60 -8.52 8.13 -4.32
CA ILE A 60 -8.24 7.18 -3.24
C ILE A 60 -8.45 7.80 -1.86
N VAL A 61 -8.01 9.04 -1.63
CA VAL A 61 -8.27 9.75 -0.37
C VAL A 61 -9.77 9.83 -0.12
N LEU A 62 -10.58 10.20 -1.11
CA LEU A 62 -12.04 10.25 -0.97
C LEU A 62 -12.64 8.88 -0.62
N LYS A 63 -12.16 7.79 -1.25
CA LYS A 63 -12.58 6.41 -0.90
C LYS A 63 -12.22 6.04 0.54
N MET A 64 -11.03 6.40 1.01
CA MET A 64 -10.60 6.17 2.40
C MET A 64 -11.43 6.97 3.40
N LEU A 65 -11.75 8.22 3.10
CA LEU A 65 -12.64 9.04 3.92
C LEU A 65 -14.04 8.41 4.00
N HIS A 66 -14.59 7.94 2.87
CA HIS A 66 -15.87 7.23 2.83
C HIS A 66 -15.86 5.94 3.64
N TYR A 67 -14.74 5.21 3.64
CA TYR A 67 -14.53 4.03 4.49
C TYR A 67 -14.40 4.36 5.99
N GLY A 68 -14.23 5.64 6.35
CA GLY A 68 -14.11 6.09 7.72
C GLY A 68 -12.66 6.18 8.23
N VAL A 69 -11.69 6.43 7.34
CA VAL A 69 -10.37 6.91 7.73
C VAL A 69 -10.46 8.42 7.99
N PRO A 70 -10.08 8.94 9.18
CA PRO A 70 -10.13 10.37 9.47
C PRO A 70 -9.27 11.24 8.55
N LEU A 71 -9.78 12.42 8.17
CA LEU A 71 -9.06 13.41 7.38
C LEU A 71 -7.73 13.85 8.03
N GLU A 72 -7.71 13.94 9.36
CA GLU A 72 -6.54 14.33 10.15
C GLU A 72 -5.29 13.48 9.83
N TYR A 73 -5.45 12.20 9.50
CA TYR A 73 -4.31 11.35 9.16
C TYR A 73 -3.58 11.80 7.89
N PHE A 74 -4.29 12.40 6.95
CA PHE A 74 -3.69 12.97 5.74
C PHE A 74 -3.08 14.35 6.02
N GLU A 75 -3.78 15.22 6.74
CA GLU A 75 -3.31 16.57 7.11
C GLU A 75 -2.02 16.52 7.92
N THR A 76 -1.93 15.59 8.88
CA THR A 76 -0.74 15.37 9.71
C THR A 76 0.34 14.52 9.02
N LYS A 77 0.11 14.10 7.77
CA LYS A 77 0.98 13.20 7.00
C LYS A 77 1.28 11.87 7.70
N LYS A 78 0.41 11.43 8.63
CA LYS A 78 0.45 10.10 9.24
C LYS A 78 0.09 9.01 8.24
N LEU A 79 -0.81 9.30 7.31
CA LEU A 79 -1.12 8.48 6.15
C LEU A 79 -0.80 9.26 4.87
N ARG A 80 -0.08 8.62 3.95
CA ARG A 80 0.25 9.20 2.63
C ARG A 80 -0.26 8.28 1.53
N VAL A 81 -0.92 8.85 0.54
CA VAL A 81 -1.29 8.15 -0.70
C VAL A 81 -0.27 8.55 -1.76
N TYR A 82 0.37 7.56 -2.37
CA TYR A 82 1.36 7.75 -3.41
C TYR A 82 0.84 7.18 -4.72
N GLN A 83 0.74 8.05 -5.72
CA GLN A 83 0.33 7.68 -7.05
C GLN A 83 1.53 7.30 -7.89
N ILE A 84 1.54 6.06 -8.33
CA ILE A 84 2.49 5.45 -9.24
C ILE A 84 1.96 5.70 -10.65
N HIS A 85 2.83 6.24 -11.49
CA HIS A 85 2.46 6.51 -12.87
C HIS A 85 2.93 5.33 -13.72
N SER A 86 2.01 4.74 -14.49
CA SER A 86 2.39 3.76 -15.50
C SER A 86 3.15 4.47 -16.62
N TYR A 87 4.44 4.23 -16.74
CA TYR A 87 5.24 4.75 -17.83
C TYR A 87 5.26 3.74 -18.99
N HIS A 88 5.07 4.20 -20.21
CA HIS A 88 5.24 3.37 -21.42
C HIS A 88 6.73 3.25 -21.82
N ASP A 89 7.64 3.45 -20.88
CA ASP A 89 9.08 3.52 -21.12
C ASP A 89 9.70 2.11 -21.21
N ASN A 90 10.93 2.04 -21.73
CA ASN A 90 11.67 0.78 -21.80
C ASN A 90 11.94 0.21 -20.38
N HIS A 91 12.15 -1.11 -20.31
CA HIS A 91 12.18 -1.90 -19.07
C HIS A 91 13.20 -1.41 -18.02
N GLU A 92 14.35 -0.89 -18.47
CA GLU A 92 15.45 -0.46 -17.60
C GLU A 92 15.16 0.91 -16.95
N GLU A 93 14.56 1.83 -17.71
CA GLU A 93 14.17 3.15 -17.20
C GLU A 93 13.03 3.05 -16.18
N LEU A 94 12.08 2.14 -16.43
CA LEU A 94 10.95 1.87 -15.53
C LEU A 94 11.43 1.28 -14.20
N THR A 95 12.36 0.33 -14.25
CA THR A 95 12.99 -0.27 -13.07
C THR A 95 13.72 0.78 -12.22
N ASN A 96 14.52 1.65 -12.85
CA ASN A 96 15.28 2.68 -12.15
C ASN A 96 14.39 3.81 -11.57
N ARG A 97 13.24 4.11 -12.19
CA ARG A 97 12.27 5.05 -11.62
C ARG A 97 11.52 4.46 -10.44
N CYS A 98 10.95 3.26 -10.57
CA CYS A 98 10.29 2.60 -9.45
C CYS A 98 11.24 2.45 -8.24
N LYS A 99 12.51 2.10 -8.47
CA LYS A 99 13.56 2.10 -7.42
C LYS A 99 13.68 3.46 -6.72
N ARG A 100 13.78 4.55 -7.46
CA ARG A 100 13.86 5.92 -6.90
C ARG A 100 12.59 6.34 -6.18
N ASP A 101 11.42 6.04 -6.74
CA ASP A 101 10.12 6.40 -6.18
C ASP A 101 9.90 5.72 -4.85
N ALA A 102 10.22 4.43 -4.78
CA ALA A 102 10.15 3.70 -3.55
C ALA A 102 11.28 4.05 -2.57
N GLU A 103 12.52 4.31 -3.00
CA GLU A 103 13.56 4.82 -2.11
C GLU A 103 13.16 6.18 -1.50
N MET A 104 12.52 7.04 -2.30
CA MET A 104 11.93 8.29 -1.83
C MET A 104 10.79 8.05 -0.85
N LEU A 105 9.91 7.08 -1.11
CA LEU A 105 8.85 6.68 -0.17
C LEU A 105 9.41 6.18 1.15
N LEU A 106 10.44 5.33 1.10
CA LEU A 106 10.99 4.63 2.26
C LEU A 106 11.93 5.52 3.09
N SER A 107 12.69 6.42 2.47
CA SER A 107 13.69 7.26 3.15
C SER A 107 13.12 8.20 4.23
N GLY A 108 11.81 8.44 4.23
CA GLY A 108 11.10 9.25 5.23
C GLY A 108 10.26 8.45 6.23
N LEU A 109 10.24 7.12 6.14
CA LEU A 109 9.43 6.27 7.01
C LEU A 109 10.23 5.88 8.25
N LEU A 110 9.81 6.43 9.39
CA LEU A 110 10.30 6.02 10.70
C LEU A 110 9.41 4.87 11.20
N PRO A 111 9.97 3.67 11.47
CA PRO A 111 9.22 2.59 12.09
C PRO A 111 8.61 3.02 13.44
N PRO A 112 7.41 2.51 13.81
CA PRO A 112 6.60 1.55 13.06
C PRO A 112 5.76 2.21 11.94
N PHE A 113 5.67 1.52 10.80
CA PHE A 113 4.84 1.92 9.66
C PHE A 113 4.21 0.72 8.95
N ARG A 114 3.13 0.97 8.20
CA ARG A 114 2.48 0.01 7.30
C ARG A 114 2.46 0.54 5.88
N ILE A 115 2.64 -0.36 4.92
CA ILE A 115 2.52 -0.09 3.50
C ILE A 115 1.44 -1.02 2.94
N ALA A 116 0.56 -0.51 2.09
CA ALA A 116 -0.42 -1.29 1.36
C ALA A 116 -0.52 -0.82 -0.10
N GLY A 117 -1.05 -1.69 -0.95
CA GLY A 117 -1.08 -1.48 -2.40
C GLY A 117 0.22 -1.91 -3.07
N ARG A 118 0.21 -1.93 -4.41
CA ARG A 118 1.34 -2.41 -5.21
C ARG A 118 2.25 -1.24 -5.59
N ILE A 119 3.56 -1.39 -5.32
CA ILE A 119 4.56 -0.36 -5.67
C ILE A 119 5.06 -0.53 -7.11
N VAL A 120 5.14 -1.77 -7.58
CA VAL A 120 5.54 -2.08 -8.96
C VAL A 120 4.31 -2.20 -9.86
N PRO A 121 4.14 -1.33 -10.86
CA PRO A 121 2.89 -1.28 -11.64
C PRO A 121 2.62 -2.56 -12.44
N ASP A 122 3.63 -3.09 -13.14
CA ASP A 122 3.49 -4.29 -13.97
C ASP A 122 4.34 -5.47 -13.48
N ILE A 123 3.74 -6.34 -12.66
CA ILE A 123 4.34 -7.60 -12.22
C ILE A 123 4.02 -8.79 -13.15
N SER A 124 3.40 -8.55 -14.32
CA SER A 124 3.22 -9.62 -15.31
C SER A 124 4.53 -9.94 -16.04
N THR A 125 5.54 -9.10 -15.89
CA THR A 125 6.88 -9.27 -16.47
C THR A 125 7.90 -9.81 -15.47
N ALA A 126 8.91 -10.52 -15.96
CA ALA A 126 9.99 -11.06 -15.12
C ALA A 126 10.74 -9.97 -14.34
N ALA A 127 10.96 -8.79 -14.93
CA ALA A 127 11.62 -7.69 -14.23
C ALA A 127 10.71 -7.04 -13.19
N GLY A 128 9.40 -6.91 -13.47
CA GLY A 128 8.44 -6.43 -12.48
C GLY A 128 8.39 -7.34 -11.25
N MET A 129 8.36 -8.66 -11.45
CA MET A 129 8.44 -9.62 -10.35
C MET A 129 9.76 -9.51 -9.56
N LEU A 130 10.90 -9.41 -10.24
CA LEU A 130 12.21 -9.24 -9.59
C LEU A 130 12.27 -7.96 -8.76
N LEU A 131 11.71 -6.87 -9.27
CA LEU A 131 11.69 -5.60 -8.59
C LEU A 131 10.78 -5.61 -7.35
N GLU A 132 9.60 -6.22 -7.44
CA GLU A 132 8.71 -6.38 -6.28
C GLU A 132 9.39 -7.20 -5.18
N LEU A 133 10.09 -8.29 -5.56
CA LEU A 133 10.88 -9.09 -4.62
C LEU A 133 12.04 -8.29 -3.98
N GLU A 134 12.71 -7.42 -4.74
CA GLU A 134 13.73 -6.52 -4.18
C GLU A 134 13.13 -5.52 -3.18
N PHE A 135 11.91 -5.05 -3.42
CA PHE A 135 11.21 -4.14 -2.51
C PHE A 135 10.80 -4.78 -1.21
N GLU A 136 10.17 -5.94 -1.28
CA GLU A 136 9.86 -6.74 -0.11
C GLU A 136 11.15 -6.95 0.71
N ARG A 137 12.28 -7.32 0.07
CA ARG A 137 13.56 -7.47 0.79
C ARG A 137 14.10 -6.20 1.47
N LYS A 138 13.84 -5.00 0.94
CA LYS A 138 14.37 -3.73 1.46
C LYS A 138 13.49 -3.10 2.54
N THR A 139 12.20 -3.42 2.53
CA THR A 139 11.23 -2.87 3.51
C THR A 139 11.12 -3.75 4.77
N HIS A 140 11.94 -4.80 4.84
CA HIS A 140 12.01 -5.84 5.87
C HIS A 140 13.45 -6.04 6.37
#